data_AF-A0A1Y2HY41-F1
#
_entry.id   AF-A0A1Y2HY41-F1
#
_cell.length_a   1.000
_cell.length_b   1.000
_cell.length_c   1.000
_cell.angle_alpha   90.00
_cell.angle_beta   90.00
_cell.angle_gamma   90.00
#
_symmetry.space_group_name_H-M   'P 1'
#
loop_
_entity.id
_entity.type
_entity.pdbx_description
1 polymer ?
#
loop_
_entity_poly.entity_id
_entity_poly.type
_entity_poly.pdbx_seq_one_letter_code
_entity_poly.pdbx_strand_id
1 'polypeptide(L)'
;MSLVRSSVTVDFLVDRLASTTITEDSEPACETVYRAVLSDKPWDQIEFVGTTASRKKQYRLHARSTDRQSDVTIEEHLNLGFNKSAARNRPADPIDSPWISFSKSRGWAVFYTLKQDVVFNEKRVLVCLRVPKSQLQVYNGADRKAKAFASSAQECFGHVFVDVHEYSEIKIDQKVRDAFVQWVALRRDVAQYESGHAQHGGHRGRSRGRGGNGYAYRRQQPTYPYTNWTDYLDKMRLSV
;
A
#
# COMPACT_ATOMS: atom_id res chain seq x y z
N MET A 1 -24.33 13.83 33.47
CA MET A 1 -24.64 13.61 32.03
C MET A 1 -23.66 12.57 31.52
N SER A 2 -24.12 11.32 31.37
CA SER A 2 -23.31 10.18 30.96
C SER A 2 -23.31 10.08 29.43
N LEU A 3 -22.13 10.12 28.81
CA LEU A 3 -21.97 9.89 27.38
C LEU A 3 -21.91 8.39 27.13
N VAL A 4 -23.03 7.81 26.71
CA VAL A 4 -23.11 6.47 26.14
C VAL A 4 -22.36 6.49 24.81
N ARG A 5 -21.10 6.04 24.81
CA ARG A 5 -20.36 5.75 23.58
C ARG A 5 -20.88 4.41 23.04
N SER A 6 -21.65 4.45 21.96
CA SER A 6 -22.12 3.28 21.23
C SER A 6 -20.95 2.39 20.81
N SER A 7 -20.85 1.20 21.42
CA SER A 7 -19.94 0.11 21.04
C SER A 7 -20.51 -0.76 19.90
N VAL A 8 -21.50 -0.26 19.17
CA VAL A 8 -22.40 -1.10 18.33
C VAL A 8 -21.81 -1.46 16.96
N THR A 9 -20.66 -0.93 16.56
CA THR A 9 -20.16 -1.07 15.18
C THR A 9 -19.08 -2.16 14.99
N VAL A 10 -18.46 -2.66 16.05
CA VAL A 10 -17.33 -3.61 15.95
C VAL A 10 -17.78 -5.07 16.10
N ASP A 11 -18.73 -5.35 16.99
CA ASP A 11 -19.29 -6.70 17.18
C ASP A 11 -19.99 -7.22 15.91
N PHE A 12 -20.57 -6.32 15.10
CA PHE A 12 -21.27 -6.68 13.87
C PHE A 12 -20.36 -7.28 12.77
N LEU A 13 -19.06 -6.96 12.77
CA LEU A 13 -18.11 -7.43 11.74
C LEU A 13 -17.45 -8.76 12.12
N VAL A 14 -17.18 -8.98 13.40
CA VAL A 14 -16.61 -10.25 13.89
C VAL A 14 -17.68 -11.35 13.84
N ASP A 15 -18.91 -11.05 14.26
CA ASP A 15 -20.00 -12.04 14.22
C ASP A 15 -20.43 -12.40 12.80
N ARG A 16 -20.38 -11.46 11.83
CA ARG A 16 -20.67 -11.81 10.42
C ARG A 16 -19.57 -12.62 9.75
N LEU A 17 -18.32 -12.56 10.22
CA LEU A 17 -17.25 -13.42 9.72
C LEU A 17 -17.31 -14.82 10.35
N ALA A 18 -17.75 -14.92 11.62
CA ALA A 18 -17.87 -16.19 12.34
C ALA A 18 -19.19 -16.95 12.09
N SER A 19 -20.27 -16.27 11.73
CA SER A 19 -21.63 -16.85 11.61
C SER A 19 -22.08 -17.17 10.18
N THR A 20 -21.20 -17.18 9.18
CA THR A 20 -21.56 -17.73 7.86
C THR A 20 -21.43 -19.24 7.88
N THR A 21 -22.44 -19.93 8.41
CA THR A 21 -22.71 -21.31 8.03
C THR A 21 -22.96 -21.29 6.52
N ILE A 22 -21.97 -21.76 5.76
CA ILE A 22 -22.00 -21.81 4.30
C ILE A 22 -23.04 -22.87 3.91
N THR A 23 -24.26 -22.43 3.57
CA THR A 23 -25.15 -23.23 2.74
C THR A 23 -24.53 -23.34 1.35
N GLU A 24 -24.32 -24.57 0.91
CA GLU A 24 -23.78 -24.98 -0.39
C GLU A 24 -24.56 -24.38 -1.57
N ASP A 25 -23.87 -23.72 -2.51
CA ASP A 25 -23.66 -24.19 -3.90
C ASP A 25 -23.30 -23.09 -4.92
N SER A 26 -23.36 -21.80 -4.55
CA SER A 26 -22.83 -20.75 -5.42
C SER A 26 -21.41 -20.36 -5.01
N GLU A 27 -20.44 -20.50 -5.91
CA GLU A 27 -19.10 -19.94 -5.68
C GLU A 27 -19.22 -18.46 -5.31
N PRO A 28 -18.57 -18.01 -4.22
CA PRO A 28 -18.67 -16.63 -3.80
C PRO A 28 -18.13 -15.72 -4.90
N ALA A 29 -18.83 -14.61 -5.16
CA ALA A 29 -18.40 -13.63 -6.14
C ALA A 29 -16.98 -13.13 -5.79
N CYS A 30 -16.00 -13.45 -6.63
CA CYS A 30 -14.61 -13.06 -6.44
C CYS A 30 -14.28 -11.78 -7.22
N GLU A 31 -13.27 -11.05 -6.73
CA GLU A 31 -12.64 -9.92 -7.40
C GLU A 31 -11.18 -10.27 -7.72
N THR A 32 -10.69 -9.78 -8.86
CA THR A 32 -9.26 -9.84 -9.18
C THR A 32 -8.56 -8.63 -8.59
N VAL A 33 -7.56 -8.88 -7.75
CA VAL A 33 -6.77 -7.84 -7.09
C VAL A 33 -5.28 -8.13 -7.21
N TYR A 34 -4.46 -7.10 -7.04
CA TYR A 34 -3.01 -7.15 -7.19
C TYR A 34 -2.31 -6.63 -5.93
N ARG A 35 -1.21 -7.27 -5.55
CA ARG A 35 -0.39 -6.86 -4.40
C ARG A 35 1.07 -7.21 -4.61
N ALA A 36 1.96 -6.37 -4.09
CA ALA A 36 3.39 -6.67 -4.00
C ALA A 36 3.71 -7.29 -2.63
N VAL A 37 4.08 -8.57 -2.61
CA VAL A 37 4.36 -9.34 -1.39
C VAL A 37 5.86 -9.49 -1.13
N LEU A 38 6.24 -9.54 0.15
CA LEU A 38 7.58 -9.92 0.57
C LEU A 38 7.64 -11.44 0.77
N SER A 39 8.04 -12.16 -0.26
CA SER A 39 8.08 -13.62 -0.24
C SER A 39 9.02 -14.21 0.80
N ASP A 40 9.97 -13.44 1.34
CA ASP A 40 10.90 -13.86 2.40
C ASP A 40 10.36 -13.56 3.82
N LYS A 41 9.21 -12.89 3.94
CA LYS A 41 8.61 -12.53 5.24
C LYS A 41 7.38 -13.39 5.51
N PRO A 42 7.37 -14.19 6.60
CA PRO A 42 6.26 -15.09 6.89
C PRO A 42 4.91 -14.36 7.07
N TRP A 43 4.95 -13.08 7.41
CA TRP A 43 3.78 -12.24 7.66
C TRP A 43 3.23 -11.52 6.40
N ASP A 44 3.87 -11.65 5.24
CA ASP A 44 3.40 -11.11 3.95
C ASP A 44 3.39 -12.21 2.87
N GLN A 45 3.17 -13.46 3.29
CA GLN A 45 3.15 -14.65 2.43
C GLN A 45 1.72 -15.16 2.20
N ILE A 46 1.54 -15.79 1.05
CA ILE A 46 0.32 -16.52 0.70
C ILE A 46 0.50 -17.95 1.20
N GLU A 47 -0.23 -18.32 2.25
CA GLU A 47 -0.18 -19.63 2.88
C GLU A 47 -1.20 -20.57 2.22
N PHE A 48 -0.82 -21.83 2.00
CA PHE A 48 -1.76 -22.87 1.59
C PHE A 48 -2.47 -23.43 2.83
N VAL A 49 -3.80 -23.27 2.89
CA VAL A 49 -4.60 -23.68 4.06
C VAL A 49 -5.23 -25.06 3.87
N GLY A 50 -5.33 -25.53 2.63
CA GLY A 50 -5.84 -26.87 2.34
C GLY A 50 -6.65 -26.94 1.05
N THR A 51 -7.46 -27.98 0.96
CA THR A 51 -8.40 -28.20 -0.14
C THR A 51 -9.83 -28.19 0.38
N THR A 52 -10.69 -27.45 -0.31
CA THR A 52 -12.13 -27.44 -0.04
C THR A 52 -12.80 -28.75 -0.46
N ALA A 53 -14.05 -28.96 -0.06
CA ALA A 53 -14.85 -30.12 -0.49
C ALA A 53 -14.94 -30.24 -2.03
N SER A 54 -14.89 -29.12 -2.75
CA SER A 54 -14.83 -29.05 -4.21
C SER A 54 -13.43 -29.29 -4.80
N ARG A 55 -12.46 -29.74 -3.99
CA ARG A 55 -11.04 -29.97 -4.34
C ARG A 55 -10.29 -28.74 -4.84
N LYS A 56 -10.85 -27.53 -4.69
CA LYS A 56 -10.12 -26.29 -4.99
C LYS A 56 -9.10 -26.02 -3.88
N LYS A 57 -7.87 -25.72 -4.28
CA LYS A 57 -6.82 -25.25 -3.37
C LYS A 57 -7.26 -23.93 -2.76
N GLN A 58 -7.16 -23.81 -1.45
CA GLN A 58 -7.46 -22.60 -0.71
C GLN A 58 -6.17 -22.04 -0.14
N TYR A 59 -5.98 -20.75 -0.38
CA TYR A 59 -4.86 -20.00 0.16
C TYR A 59 -5.36 -18.92 1.11
N ARG A 60 -4.49 -18.40 1.96
CA ARG A 60 -4.79 -17.28 2.84
C ARG A 60 -3.62 -16.32 2.89
N LEU A 61 -3.93 -15.04 2.91
CA LEU A 61 -2.96 -13.97 3.11
C LEU A 61 -3.25 -13.28 4.43
N HIS A 62 -2.23 -13.12 5.26
CA HIS A 62 -2.33 -12.49 6.57
C HIS A 62 -1.82 -11.06 6.55
N ALA A 63 -2.39 -10.20 7.39
CA ALA A 63 -1.82 -8.91 7.72
C ALA A 63 -0.60 -9.11 8.61
N ARG A 64 0.30 -8.12 8.62
CA ARG A 64 1.54 -8.18 9.39
C ARG A 64 1.32 -8.33 10.91
N SER A 65 0.23 -7.75 11.42
CA SER A 65 -0.10 -7.77 12.84
C SER A 65 -1.39 -8.56 13.03
N THR A 66 -1.25 -9.83 13.42
CA THR A 66 -2.35 -10.74 13.73
C THR A 66 -2.80 -10.66 15.18
N ASP A 67 -1.95 -10.10 16.06
CA ASP A 67 -2.08 -10.29 17.51
C ASP A 67 -2.73 -9.09 18.22
N ARG A 68 -3.06 -8.03 17.47
CA ARG A 68 -3.80 -6.88 18.00
C ARG A 68 -4.96 -6.54 17.07
N GLN A 69 -6.18 -6.71 17.59
CA GLN A 69 -7.31 -5.92 17.09
C GLN A 69 -6.97 -4.45 17.36
N SER A 70 -6.40 -3.83 16.34
CA SER A 70 -6.00 -2.44 16.38
C SER A 70 -7.20 -1.62 15.93
N ASP A 71 -7.57 -0.58 16.68
CA ASP A 71 -8.62 0.39 16.32
C ASP A 71 -8.24 1.24 15.08
N VAL A 72 -7.15 0.90 14.40
CA VAL A 72 -6.68 1.58 13.18
C VAL A 72 -7.73 1.47 12.09
N THR A 73 -8.24 2.61 11.67
CA THR A 73 -9.15 2.75 10.54
C THR A 73 -8.41 2.60 9.20
N ILE A 74 -9.16 2.36 8.11
CA ILE A 74 -8.58 2.37 6.75
C ILE A 74 -7.95 3.74 6.43
N GLU A 75 -8.54 4.83 6.92
CA GLU A 75 -7.99 6.18 6.72
C GLU A 75 -6.62 6.33 7.39
N GLU A 76 -6.50 5.88 8.64
CA GLU A 76 -5.22 5.87 9.35
C GLU A 76 -4.20 4.97 8.65
N HIS A 77 -4.61 3.76 8.23
CA HIS A 77 -3.78 2.84 7.44
C HIS A 77 -3.23 3.49 6.16
N LEU A 78 -4.09 4.14 5.37
CA LEU A 78 -3.69 4.91 4.20
C LEU A 78 -2.70 6.03 4.57
N ASN A 79 -2.97 6.71 5.67
CA ASN A 79 -2.12 7.79 6.17
C ASN A 79 -0.76 7.32 6.70
N LEU A 80 -0.60 6.03 7.06
CA LEU A 80 0.72 5.45 7.38
C LEU A 80 1.68 5.54 6.20
N GLY A 81 1.18 5.37 4.97
CA GLY A 81 1.98 5.49 3.75
C GLY A 81 2.48 6.93 3.49
N PHE A 82 1.82 7.94 4.07
CA PHE A 82 2.15 9.35 3.86
C PHE A 82 2.94 9.98 5.01
N ASN A 83 2.67 9.57 6.25
CA ASN A 83 3.05 10.35 7.42
C ASN A 83 4.30 9.79 8.11
N LYS A 84 5.49 10.21 7.63
CA LYS A 84 6.77 9.91 8.29
C LYS A 84 6.83 10.41 9.74
N SER A 85 6.05 11.43 10.09
CA SER A 85 6.02 12.07 11.41
C SER A 85 5.44 11.15 12.49
N ALA A 86 4.43 10.33 12.14
CA ALA A 86 3.86 9.35 13.07
C ALA A 86 4.88 8.28 13.46
N ALA A 87 5.78 7.92 12.54
CA ALA A 87 6.89 7.00 12.78
C ALA A 87 8.08 7.63 13.54
N ARG A 88 8.16 8.98 13.63
CA ARG A 88 9.27 9.67 14.31
C ARG A 88 9.01 9.95 15.79
N ASN A 89 7.75 10.08 16.18
CA ASN A 89 7.35 10.40 17.56
C ASN A 89 6.90 9.17 18.36
N ARG A 90 6.95 7.97 17.76
CA ARG A 90 6.74 6.71 18.48
C ARG A 90 8.06 5.94 18.52
N PRO A 91 8.49 5.44 19.70
CA PRO A 91 9.70 4.65 19.82
C PRO A 91 9.53 3.38 18.99
N ALA A 92 10.37 3.20 17.95
CA ALA A 92 10.73 1.98 17.20
C ALA A 92 9.65 0.98 16.74
N ASP A 93 8.39 1.10 17.15
CA ASP A 93 7.36 0.14 16.86
C ASP A 93 6.82 0.43 15.46
N PRO A 94 6.98 -0.49 14.49
CA PRO A 94 6.31 -0.36 13.21
C PRO A 94 4.81 -0.20 13.50
N ILE A 95 4.18 0.79 12.87
CA ILE A 95 2.75 0.96 13.04
C ILE A 95 2.07 -0.26 12.42
N ASP A 96 1.58 -1.11 13.31
CA ASP A 96 0.87 -2.33 13.02
C ASP A 96 -0.55 -1.98 12.58
N SER A 97 -0.82 -2.18 11.30
CA SER A 97 -2.15 -2.06 10.73
C SER A 97 -2.72 -3.46 10.49
N PRO A 98 -3.99 -3.71 10.86
CA PRO A 98 -4.66 -4.95 10.54
C PRO A 98 -5.09 -4.99 9.06
N TRP A 99 -4.90 -3.91 8.31
CA TRP A 99 -5.37 -3.80 6.94
C TRP A 99 -4.35 -4.31 5.92
N ILE A 100 -4.85 -5.11 4.99
CA ILE A 100 -4.11 -5.61 3.83
C ILE A 100 -4.54 -4.78 2.61
N SER A 101 -3.66 -3.92 2.11
CA SER A 101 -3.92 -3.17 0.87
C SER A 101 -3.79 -4.04 -0.37
N PHE A 102 -4.74 -3.89 -1.28
CA PHE A 102 -4.70 -4.39 -2.65
C PHE A 102 -5.00 -3.25 -3.63
N SER A 103 -4.55 -3.42 -4.86
CA SER A 103 -4.93 -2.57 -5.99
C SER A 103 -5.78 -3.38 -6.96
N LYS A 104 -6.90 -2.83 -7.45
CA LYS A 104 -7.61 -3.41 -8.61
C LYS A 104 -6.99 -2.98 -9.94
N SER A 105 -6.13 -1.97 -9.93
CA SER A 105 -5.38 -1.55 -11.11
C SER A 105 -4.01 -2.24 -11.19
N ARG A 106 -3.81 -3.01 -12.26
CA ARG A 106 -2.53 -3.67 -12.55
C ARG A 106 -1.37 -2.67 -12.69
N GLY A 107 -1.62 -1.54 -13.37
CA GLY A 107 -0.61 -0.50 -13.58
C GLY A 107 -0.11 0.12 -12.28
N TRP A 108 -1.03 0.38 -11.34
CA TRP A 108 -0.67 0.86 -9.99
C TRP A 108 0.04 -0.19 -9.15
N ALA A 109 -0.34 -1.46 -9.28
CA ALA A 109 0.34 -2.53 -8.57
C ALA A 109 1.80 -2.70 -9.05
N VAL A 110 2.03 -2.60 -10.37
CA VAL A 110 3.39 -2.57 -10.93
C VAL A 110 4.15 -1.34 -10.44
N PHE A 111 3.53 -0.17 -10.46
CA PHE A 111 4.15 1.06 -9.92
C PHE A 111 4.62 0.87 -8.48
N TYR A 112 3.74 0.39 -7.59
CA TYR A 112 4.08 0.17 -6.19
C TYR A 112 5.19 -0.86 -6.02
N THR A 113 5.16 -1.94 -6.81
CA THR A 113 6.21 -2.97 -6.80
C THR A 113 7.57 -2.38 -7.18
N LEU A 114 7.63 -1.66 -8.30
CA LEU A 114 8.87 -1.05 -8.80
C LEU A 114 9.36 0.08 -7.88
N LYS A 115 8.45 0.83 -7.27
CA LYS A 115 8.81 1.85 -6.27
C LYS A 115 9.52 1.20 -5.08
N GLN A 116 9.03 0.07 -4.56
CA GLN A 116 9.69 -0.65 -3.47
C GLN A 116 11.06 -1.19 -3.89
N ASP A 117 11.13 -1.83 -5.05
CA ASP A 117 12.36 -2.43 -5.57
C ASP A 117 13.44 -1.37 -5.86
N VAL A 118 13.10 -0.31 -6.60
CA VAL A 118 14.10 0.65 -7.11
C VAL A 118 14.36 1.82 -6.14
N VAL A 119 13.34 2.32 -5.45
CA VAL A 119 13.48 3.50 -4.57
C VAL A 119 13.86 3.10 -3.15
N PHE A 120 13.28 2.00 -2.65
CA PHE A 120 13.49 1.53 -1.29
C PHE A 120 14.47 0.34 -1.20
N ASN A 121 14.93 -0.19 -2.34
CA ASN A 121 15.81 -1.37 -2.40
C ASN A 121 15.22 -2.58 -1.66
N GLU A 122 13.89 -2.72 -1.74
CA GLU A 122 13.13 -3.79 -1.12
C GLU A 122 12.44 -4.61 -2.21
N LYS A 123 13.01 -5.78 -2.54
CA LYS A 123 12.49 -6.66 -3.57
C LYS A 123 11.15 -7.27 -3.13
N ARG A 124 10.14 -7.11 -3.98
CA ARG A 124 8.80 -7.67 -3.79
C ARG A 124 8.37 -8.46 -5.01
N VAL A 125 7.58 -9.50 -4.78
CA VAL A 125 6.94 -10.30 -5.83
C VAL A 125 5.55 -9.72 -6.08
N LEU A 126 5.25 -9.37 -7.32
CA LEU A 126 3.90 -8.94 -7.69
C LEU A 126 3.03 -10.17 -7.90
N VAL A 127 1.87 -10.23 -7.24
CA VAL A 127 0.90 -11.31 -7.36
C VAL A 127 -0.45 -10.80 -7.85
N CYS A 128 -1.13 -11.64 -8.63
CA CYS A 128 -2.54 -11.56 -8.98
C CYS A 128 -3.31 -12.52 -8.08
N LEU A 129 -4.39 -12.05 -7.44
CA LEU A 129 -5.19 -12.83 -6.49
C LEU A 129 -6.65 -12.78 -6.89
N ARG A 130 -7.36 -13.90 -6.75
CA ARG A 130 -8.83 -13.93 -6.72
C ARG A 130 -9.30 -14.02 -5.27
N VAL A 131 -9.97 -12.98 -4.81
CA VAL A 131 -10.42 -12.82 -3.41
C VAL A 131 -11.93 -12.64 -3.38
N PRO A 132 -12.67 -13.26 -2.44
CA PRO A 132 -14.09 -13.00 -2.26
C PRO A 132 -14.40 -11.51 -2.04
N LYS A 133 -15.36 -10.97 -2.79
CA LYS A 133 -15.77 -9.55 -2.69
C LYS A 133 -16.24 -9.17 -1.29
N SER A 134 -16.85 -10.12 -0.57
CA SER A 134 -17.32 -9.92 0.81
C SER A 134 -16.19 -9.63 1.81
N GLN A 135 -14.94 -9.99 1.49
CA GLN A 135 -13.77 -9.74 2.33
C GLN A 135 -13.01 -8.46 1.96
N LEU A 136 -13.48 -7.73 0.93
CA LEU A 136 -12.84 -6.52 0.45
C LEU A 136 -13.68 -5.28 0.78
N GLN A 137 -13.02 -4.27 1.32
CA GLN A 137 -13.62 -2.96 1.60
C GLN A 137 -13.01 -1.90 0.70
N VAL A 138 -13.82 -0.95 0.23
CA VAL A 138 -13.35 0.24 -0.49
C VAL A 138 -13.37 1.41 0.47
N TYR A 139 -12.32 2.24 0.43
CA TYR A 139 -12.27 3.43 1.25
C TYR A 139 -13.25 4.51 0.77
N ASN A 140 -14.19 4.88 1.63
CA ASN A 140 -15.23 5.89 1.37
C ASN A 140 -15.22 7.04 2.40
N GLY A 141 -14.11 7.23 3.12
CA GLY A 141 -13.99 8.25 4.16
C GLY A 141 -14.00 9.69 3.63
N ALA A 142 -13.93 10.63 4.58
CA ALA A 142 -14.07 12.07 4.31
C ALA A 142 -12.77 12.76 3.88
N ASP A 143 -11.60 12.18 4.21
CA ASP A 143 -10.31 12.74 3.79
C ASP A 143 -10.18 12.71 2.26
N ARG A 144 -10.22 13.90 1.65
CA ARG A 144 -10.18 14.07 0.19
C ARG A 144 -8.90 13.51 -0.43
N LYS A 145 -7.76 13.62 0.27
CA LYS A 145 -6.46 13.19 -0.21
C LYS A 145 -6.36 11.66 -0.18
N ALA A 146 -6.73 11.05 0.95
CA ALA A 146 -6.80 9.59 1.08
C ALA A 146 -7.78 9.00 0.06
N LYS A 147 -8.92 9.67 -0.15
CA LYS A 147 -9.95 9.24 -1.12
C LYS A 147 -9.45 9.32 -2.55
N ALA A 148 -8.82 10.44 -2.93
CA ALA A 148 -8.26 10.60 -4.27
C ALA A 148 -7.17 9.55 -4.55
N PHE A 149 -6.32 9.27 -3.55
CA PHE A 149 -5.28 8.25 -3.66
C PHE A 149 -5.85 6.84 -3.81
N ALA A 150 -6.73 6.43 -2.89
CA ALA A 150 -7.37 5.11 -2.94
C ALA A 150 -8.17 4.94 -4.24
N SER A 151 -8.88 5.99 -4.70
CA SER A 151 -9.61 5.95 -5.96
C SER A 151 -8.69 5.81 -7.18
N SER A 152 -7.53 6.48 -7.20
CA SER A 152 -6.62 6.45 -8.34
C SER A 152 -6.04 5.04 -8.55
N ALA A 153 -5.59 4.40 -7.47
CA ALA A 153 -5.10 3.03 -7.51
C ALA A 153 -6.22 1.98 -7.47
N GLN A 154 -7.48 2.40 -7.39
CA GLN A 154 -8.63 1.54 -7.17
C GLN A 154 -8.39 0.59 -5.99
N GLU A 155 -7.86 1.13 -4.89
CA GLU A 155 -7.49 0.35 -3.72
C GLU A 155 -8.70 -0.25 -3.04
N CYS A 156 -8.50 -1.48 -2.57
CA CYS A 156 -9.41 -2.16 -1.67
C CYS A 156 -8.62 -2.84 -0.56
N PHE A 157 -9.29 -3.13 0.55
CA PHE A 157 -8.66 -3.51 1.80
C PHE A 157 -9.28 -4.78 2.34
N GLY A 158 -8.43 -5.75 2.69
CA GLY A 158 -8.78 -6.88 3.53
C GLY A 158 -8.43 -6.60 4.99
N HIS A 159 -9.03 -7.32 5.93
CA HIS A 159 -8.84 -7.09 7.36
C HIS A 159 -8.34 -8.36 8.07
N VAL A 160 -7.17 -8.28 8.71
CA VAL A 160 -6.43 -9.33 9.43
C VAL A 160 -6.00 -10.51 8.56
N PHE A 161 -6.92 -11.11 7.80
CA PHE A 161 -6.64 -12.10 6.79
C PHE A 161 -7.62 -11.99 5.63
N VAL A 162 -7.24 -12.53 4.48
CA VAL A 162 -8.15 -12.76 3.35
C VAL A 162 -7.94 -14.16 2.80
N ASP A 163 -9.04 -14.81 2.45
CA ASP A 163 -9.03 -16.05 1.70
C ASP A 163 -8.74 -15.75 0.22
N VAL A 164 -7.89 -16.57 -0.37
CA VAL A 164 -7.42 -16.46 -1.75
C VAL A 164 -7.79 -17.76 -2.47
N HIS A 165 -8.64 -17.64 -3.48
CA HIS A 165 -9.16 -18.78 -4.23
C HIS A 165 -8.19 -19.21 -5.34
N GLU A 166 -7.53 -18.24 -5.96
CA GLU A 166 -6.53 -18.46 -7.00
C GLU A 166 -5.42 -17.42 -6.83
N TYR A 167 -4.17 -17.82 -7.06
CA TYR A 167 -3.04 -16.91 -7.07
C TYR A 167 -2.13 -17.21 -8.27
N SER A 168 -1.52 -16.15 -8.82
CA SER A 168 -0.44 -16.27 -9.78
C SER A 168 0.57 -15.14 -9.60
N GLU A 169 1.85 -15.43 -9.85
CA GLU A 169 2.89 -14.41 -9.85
C GLU A 169 2.93 -13.69 -11.20
N ILE A 170 3.08 -12.36 -11.15
CA ILE A 170 3.23 -11.52 -12.33
C ILE A 170 4.70 -11.15 -12.48
N LYS A 171 5.30 -11.59 -13.59
CA LYS A 171 6.63 -11.12 -13.99
C LYS A 171 6.51 -9.76 -14.66
N ILE A 172 7.16 -8.76 -14.07
CA ILE A 172 7.28 -7.43 -14.68
C ILE A 172 8.41 -7.48 -15.71
N ASP A 173 8.07 -7.19 -16.98
CA ASP A 173 9.02 -7.15 -18.09
C ASP A 173 10.21 -6.22 -17.81
N GLN A 174 11.41 -6.62 -18.24
CA GLN A 174 12.63 -5.85 -18.03
C GLN A 174 12.54 -4.44 -18.65
N LYS A 175 11.88 -4.28 -19.80
CA LYS A 175 11.68 -2.97 -20.44
C LYS A 175 10.88 -2.02 -19.56
N VAL A 176 9.88 -2.53 -18.83
CA VAL A 176 9.07 -1.74 -17.90
C VAL A 176 9.90 -1.33 -16.68
N ARG A 177 10.77 -2.23 -16.18
CA ARG A 177 11.71 -1.94 -15.10
C ARG A 177 12.69 -0.84 -15.50
N ASP A 178 13.30 -0.96 -16.68
CA ASP A 178 14.26 0.01 -17.20
C ASP A 178 13.61 1.38 -17.41
N ALA A 179 12.39 1.41 -17.96
CA ALA A 179 11.60 2.63 -18.12
C ALA A 179 11.28 3.29 -16.77
N PHE A 180 10.97 2.50 -15.73
CA PHE A 180 10.77 3.03 -14.37
C PHE A 180 12.04 3.63 -13.79
N VAL A 181 13.20 2.98 -13.97
CA VAL A 181 14.50 3.51 -13.51
C VAL A 181 14.79 4.85 -14.17
N GLN A 182 14.60 4.96 -15.50
CA GLN A 182 14.76 6.21 -16.23
C GLN A 182 13.80 7.30 -15.73
N TRP A 183 12.53 6.94 -15.50
CA TRP A 183 11.51 7.85 -14.97
C TRP A 183 11.87 8.37 -13.57
N VAL A 184 12.40 7.51 -12.69
CA VAL A 184 12.89 7.90 -11.37
C VAL A 184 14.10 8.85 -11.50
N ALA A 185 15.05 8.56 -12.39
CA ALA A 185 16.23 9.38 -12.63
C ALA A 185 15.85 10.80 -13.10
N LEU A 186 15.02 10.92 -14.14
CA LEU A 186 14.54 12.20 -14.68
C LEU A 186 13.93 13.10 -13.59
N ARG A 187 13.21 12.50 -12.65
CA ARG A 187 12.53 13.26 -11.57
C ARG A 187 13.43 13.56 -10.37
N ARG A 188 14.46 12.76 -10.12
CA ARG A 188 15.52 13.13 -9.18
C ARG A 188 16.26 14.37 -9.68
N ASP A 189 16.56 14.41 -10.97
CA ASP A 189 17.26 15.55 -11.59
C ASP A 189 16.41 16.82 -11.52
N VAL A 190 15.10 16.73 -11.79
CA VAL A 190 14.17 17.87 -11.62
C VAL A 190 14.12 18.35 -10.17
N ALA A 191 13.99 17.44 -9.19
CA ALA A 191 13.96 17.81 -7.78
C ALA A 191 15.28 18.45 -7.30
N GLN A 192 16.42 17.99 -7.83
CA GLN A 192 17.73 18.60 -7.57
C GLN A 192 17.88 19.96 -8.24
N TYR A 193 17.39 20.12 -9.47
CA TYR A 193 17.39 21.40 -10.19
C TYR A 193 16.52 22.47 -9.49
N GLU A 194 15.31 22.11 -9.08
CA GLU A 194 14.40 23.00 -8.36
C GLU A 194 14.93 23.40 -6.97
N SER A 195 15.62 22.49 -6.28
CA SER A 195 16.25 22.80 -4.98
C SER A 195 17.54 23.62 -5.10
N GLY A 196 18.27 23.51 -6.22
CA GLY A 196 19.44 24.34 -6.53
C GLY A 196 19.09 25.79 -6.89
N HIS A 197 17.98 26.02 -7.61
CA HIS A 197 17.54 27.38 -7.98
C HIS A 197 16.92 28.18 -6.83
N ALA A 198 16.41 27.51 -5.79
CA ALA A 198 15.89 28.18 -4.59
C ALA A 198 16.98 28.83 -3.71
N GLN A 199 18.27 28.61 -3.98
CA GLN A 199 19.38 29.13 -3.16
C GLN A 199 20.05 30.42 -3.67
N HIS A 200 19.66 30.96 -4.83
CA HIS A 200 20.27 32.19 -5.38
C HIS A 200 19.42 33.46 -5.19
N GLY A 201 18.29 33.38 -4.49
CA GLY A 201 17.39 34.51 -4.23
C GLY A 201 17.44 35.03 -2.80
N GLY A 202 18.56 35.65 -2.41
CA GLY A 202 18.58 36.63 -1.31
C GLY A 202 18.99 36.12 0.08
N HIS A 203 20.21 36.49 0.50
CA HIS A 203 20.44 37.04 1.84
C HIS A 203 21.77 37.80 1.89
N ARG A 204 21.68 39.13 1.73
CA ARG A 204 22.56 40.05 2.46
C ARG A 204 22.09 39.99 3.92
N GLY A 205 22.95 39.60 4.85
CA GLY A 205 22.61 39.67 6.28
C GLY A 205 23.54 38.85 7.15
N ARG A 206 24.52 39.52 7.75
CA ARG A 206 25.42 39.01 8.78
C ARG A 206 24.64 38.37 9.94
N SER A 207 25.11 37.24 10.47
CA SER A 207 25.44 37.12 11.91
C SER A 207 26.16 35.81 12.23
N ARG A 208 27.12 35.96 13.13
CA ARG A 208 28.01 34.96 13.72
C ARG A 208 27.20 33.96 14.56
N GLY A 209 27.52 32.67 14.48
CA GLY A 209 26.85 31.67 15.32
C GLY A 209 27.27 30.22 15.07
N ARG A 210 28.49 29.89 15.51
CA ARG A 210 28.86 28.66 16.25
C ARG A 210 28.06 27.36 15.96
N GLY A 211 28.76 26.40 15.35
CA GLY A 211 28.73 24.98 15.75
C GLY A 211 27.45 24.19 15.47
N GLY A 212 27.46 23.42 14.37
CA GLY A 212 26.45 22.40 14.13
C GLY A 212 26.69 21.68 12.81
N ASN A 213 27.68 20.77 12.79
CA ASN A 213 27.79 19.75 11.76
C ASN A 213 26.57 18.82 11.87
N GLY A 214 25.48 19.20 11.23
CA GLY A 214 24.31 18.37 11.03
C GLY A 214 24.06 18.28 9.53
N TYR A 215 24.70 17.32 8.87
CA TYR A 215 24.29 16.87 7.54
C TYR A 215 22.90 16.22 7.65
N ALA A 216 21.87 17.04 7.82
CA ALA A 216 20.50 16.64 7.60
C ALA A 216 20.34 16.47 6.08
N TYR A 217 20.70 15.29 5.58
CA TYR A 217 20.18 14.78 4.31
C TYR A 217 18.67 14.73 4.46
N ARG A 218 18.03 15.86 4.17
CA ARG A 218 16.60 16.01 4.00
C ARG A 218 16.27 15.17 2.77
N ARG A 219 16.09 13.85 2.95
CA ARG A 219 15.37 13.01 1.98
C ARG A 219 13.92 13.47 1.97
N GLN A 220 13.68 14.68 1.43
CA GLN A 220 12.43 15.00 0.78
C GLN A 220 12.28 13.88 -0.24
N GLN A 221 11.37 12.95 0.04
CA GLN A 221 10.94 12.09 -1.05
C GLN A 221 10.38 13.06 -2.08
N PRO A 222 10.86 13.03 -3.33
CA PRO A 222 10.23 13.80 -4.38
C PRO A 222 8.74 13.48 -4.26
N THR A 223 7.91 14.52 -4.10
CA THR A 223 6.47 14.37 -4.27
C THR A 223 6.29 14.06 -5.74
N TYR A 224 6.49 12.80 -6.11
CA TYR A 224 6.20 12.32 -7.45
C TYR A 224 4.70 12.55 -7.62
N PRO A 225 4.25 13.45 -8.51
CA PRO A 225 2.84 13.48 -8.86
C PRO A 225 2.53 12.09 -9.42
N TYR A 226 1.83 11.33 -8.58
CA TYR A 226 1.45 9.94 -8.75
C TYR A 226 0.65 9.76 -10.06
N THR A 227 -0.02 10.81 -10.51
CA THR A 227 -0.84 10.91 -11.73
C THR A 227 -0.10 10.70 -13.05
N ASN A 228 1.23 10.58 -13.09
CA ASN A 228 2.00 10.55 -14.36
C ASN A 228 2.91 9.32 -14.49
N TRP A 229 2.50 8.17 -13.97
CA TRP A 229 3.18 6.89 -14.25
C TRP A 229 2.47 6.08 -15.33
N THR A 230 1.16 5.90 -15.21
CA THR A 230 0.35 5.22 -16.25
C THR A 230 0.46 5.95 -17.58
N ASP A 231 0.34 7.27 -17.57
CA ASP A 231 0.52 8.11 -18.76
C ASP A 231 1.93 8.01 -19.36
N TYR A 232 2.94 7.77 -18.51
CA TYR A 232 4.32 7.59 -18.96
C TYR A 232 4.51 6.24 -19.65
N LEU A 233 3.90 5.17 -19.11
CA LEU A 233 3.90 3.86 -19.77
C LEU A 233 3.17 3.89 -21.10
N ASP A 234 2.02 4.57 -21.16
CA ASP A 234 1.25 4.75 -22.39
C ASP A 234 2.07 5.52 -23.45
N LYS A 235 2.77 6.59 -23.05
CA LYS A 235 3.70 7.33 -23.93
C LYS A 235 4.83 6.46 -24.45
N MET A 236 5.36 5.56 -23.62
CA MET A 236 6.40 4.61 -24.00
C MET A 236 5.87 3.41 -24.78
N ARG A 237 4.53 3.32 -24.99
CA ARG A 237 3.83 2.18 -25.62
C ARG A 237 4.15 0.85 -24.95
N LEU A 238 4.32 0.87 -23.62
CA LEU A 238 4.58 -0.30 -22.82
C LEU A 238 3.27 -0.80 -22.23
N SER A 239 2.85 -2.00 -22.64
CA SER A 239 1.73 -2.69 -22.00
C SER A 239 2.19 -3.36 -20.70
N VAL A 240 1.43 -3.18 -19.63
CA VAL A 240 1.68 -3.81 -18.32
C VAL A 240 1.06 -5.19 -18.23
#